data_AF-A0A7C1RNQ1-F1
#
_entry.id   AF-A0A7C1RNQ1-F1
#
_cell.length_a   1.000
_cell.length_b   1.000
_cell.length_c   1.000
_cell.angle_alpha   90.00
_cell.angle_beta   90.00
_cell.angle_gamma   90.00
#
_symmetry.space_group_name_H-M   'P 1'
#
loop_
_entity.id
_entity.type
_entity.pdbx_description
1 polymer ?
#
loop_
_entity_poly.entity_id
_entity_poly.type
_entity_poly.pdbx_seq_one_letter_code
_entity_poly.pdbx_strand_id
1 'polypeptide(L)'
;GSEMCIRDRPPTFNSLAITEPNNYVEHFIDSSGVVSWRFFSAKPDCEFNEWDFSGTNEEEAACLFNILKDMGKEVYTAVYDDLGAPVCRILVPGYSEVYQVEDLIWDNTNRALDYREDILNLHALSDEQLAALAERLEDSQIDDYTDIITLIGIEFDENTVWGQLTVLELKLLINLALQQHEEALERAESFMQFNDNTVERGLFYQAVSAVLEITLDDELQLGDYLVNLQRMFGDQTMDAVVGSVNGNVRFYGLTPTNMQLEGLEKHLRLIESYKKLHAARAARA
;
A
#
# COMPACT_ATOMS: atom_id res chain seq x y z
N GLY A 1 -11.69 13.61 -31.53
CA GLY A 1 -12.08 12.27 -31.07
C GLY A 1 -12.03 12.31 -29.57
N SER A 2 -13.15 12.06 -28.94
CA SER A 2 -13.37 11.99 -27.50
C SER A 2 -12.53 10.88 -26.87
N GLU A 3 -11.52 11.24 -26.07
CA GLU A 3 -10.76 10.27 -25.27
C GLU A 3 -10.26 10.94 -23.99
N MET A 4 -11.20 11.58 -23.28
CA MET A 4 -10.99 12.06 -21.92
C MET A 4 -12.37 12.27 -21.31
N CYS A 5 -12.89 11.24 -20.61
CA CYS A 5 -14.00 11.24 -19.64
C CYS A 5 -14.73 9.88 -19.65
N ILE A 6 -14.05 8.81 -19.21
CA ILE A 6 -14.71 7.72 -18.48
C ILE A 6 -13.72 7.27 -17.40
N ARG A 7 -13.52 8.10 -16.37
CA ARG A 7 -12.89 7.65 -15.12
C ARG A 7 -13.90 7.41 -14.01
N ASP A 8 -15.15 7.85 -14.20
CA ASP A 8 -16.20 7.68 -13.20
C ASP A 8 -16.99 6.41 -13.47
N ARG A 9 -17.15 5.58 -12.43
CA ARG A 9 -18.01 4.40 -12.50
C ARG A 9 -19.44 4.86 -12.81
N PRO A 10 -20.16 4.22 -13.76
CA PRO A 10 -21.50 4.64 -14.10
C PRO A 10 -22.43 4.52 -12.88
N PRO A 11 -23.44 5.41 -12.73
CA PRO A 11 -24.38 5.30 -11.63
C PRO A 11 -25.11 3.95 -11.65
N THR A 12 -25.61 3.52 -10.49
CA THR A 12 -26.23 2.20 -10.33
C THR A 12 -27.56 2.26 -9.55
N PHE A 13 -28.42 1.28 -9.79
CA PHE A 13 -29.62 1.05 -8.96
C PHE A 13 -29.37 0.06 -7.82
N ASN A 14 -28.21 -0.62 -7.81
CA ASN A 14 -27.86 -1.61 -6.80
C ASN A 14 -27.56 -0.93 -5.46
N SER A 15 -28.51 -0.99 -4.54
CA SER A 15 -28.39 -0.42 -3.20
C SER A 15 -27.25 -1.01 -2.39
N LEU A 16 -26.91 -2.30 -2.58
CA LEU A 16 -25.81 -2.92 -1.85
C LEU A 16 -24.47 -2.29 -2.26
N ALA A 17 -24.22 -2.12 -3.55
CA ALA A 17 -23.00 -1.47 -4.05
C ALA A 17 -22.87 -0.02 -3.57
N ILE A 18 -23.98 0.70 -3.39
CA ILE A 18 -23.98 2.10 -2.94
C ILE A 18 -23.73 2.20 -1.42
N THR A 19 -24.26 1.25 -0.65
CA THR A 19 -24.21 1.27 0.84
C THR A 19 -23.03 0.49 1.41
N GLU A 20 -22.25 -0.14 0.55
CA GLU A 20 -21.03 -0.84 0.94
C GLU A 20 -20.01 0.16 1.52
N PRO A 21 -19.38 -0.13 2.68
CA PRO A 21 -18.49 0.82 3.34
C PRO A 21 -17.33 1.32 2.47
N ASN A 22 -16.74 0.45 1.63
CA ASN A 22 -15.64 0.86 0.76
C ASN A 22 -16.06 1.90 -0.28
N ASN A 23 -17.31 1.86 -0.76
CA ASN A 23 -17.81 2.90 -1.66
C ASN A 23 -17.72 4.31 -1.04
N TYR A 24 -18.00 4.44 0.26
CA TYR A 24 -17.84 5.72 0.97
C TYR A 24 -16.37 6.14 1.08
N VAL A 25 -15.47 5.18 1.33
CA VAL A 25 -14.02 5.43 1.38
C VAL A 25 -13.49 5.87 0.02
N GLU A 26 -13.90 5.23 -1.09
CA GLU A 26 -13.57 5.63 -2.46
C GLU A 26 -14.04 7.07 -2.75
N HIS A 27 -15.28 7.42 -2.34
CA HIS A 27 -15.78 8.81 -2.45
C HIS A 27 -14.88 9.82 -1.73
N PHE A 28 -14.38 9.47 -0.54
CA PHE A 28 -13.50 10.33 0.24
C PHE A 28 -12.08 10.45 -0.35
N ILE A 29 -11.51 9.36 -0.85
CA ILE A 29 -10.13 9.32 -1.36
C ILE A 29 -9.99 10.12 -2.66
N ASP A 30 -10.83 9.84 -3.67
CA ASP A 30 -10.69 10.42 -5.00
C ASP A 30 -12.02 10.71 -5.73
N SER A 31 -13.15 10.54 -5.04
CA SER A 31 -14.49 10.75 -5.61
C SER A 31 -14.88 9.77 -6.73
N SER A 32 -14.20 8.62 -6.84
CA SER A 32 -14.49 7.59 -7.85
C SER A 32 -15.59 6.59 -7.46
N GLY A 33 -16.13 6.70 -6.24
CA GLY A 33 -17.20 5.85 -5.75
C GLY A 33 -18.45 5.88 -6.63
N VAL A 34 -19.23 4.81 -6.60
CA VAL A 34 -20.50 4.72 -7.33
C VAL A 34 -21.60 5.56 -6.68
N VAL A 35 -22.38 6.24 -7.52
CA VAL A 35 -23.54 7.05 -7.14
C VAL A 35 -24.84 6.35 -7.57
N SER A 36 -25.94 6.58 -6.85
CA SER A 36 -27.23 6.01 -7.24
C SER A 36 -27.87 6.76 -8.40
N TRP A 37 -28.47 6.02 -9.36
CA TRP A 37 -29.39 6.63 -10.34
C TRP A 37 -30.57 7.36 -9.69
N ARG A 38 -30.96 6.99 -8.46
CA ARG A 38 -32.05 7.65 -7.72
C ARG A 38 -31.74 9.11 -7.38
N PHE A 39 -30.45 9.48 -7.26
CA PHE A 39 -30.04 10.86 -7.04
C PHE A 39 -30.50 11.79 -8.18
N PHE A 40 -30.60 11.28 -9.41
CA PHE A 40 -31.04 12.03 -10.59
C PHE A 40 -32.56 11.95 -10.85
N SER A 41 -33.33 11.49 -9.85
CA SER A 41 -34.79 11.42 -9.93
C SER A 41 -35.40 12.82 -10.10
N ALA A 42 -36.37 12.95 -11.01
CA ALA A 42 -37.18 14.17 -11.14
C ALA A 42 -38.11 14.39 -9.92
N LYS A 43 -38.32 13.35 -9.11
CA LYS A 43 -39.01 13.44 -7.82
C LYS A 43 -37.95 13.54 -6.72
N PRO A 44 -37.78 14.70 -6.06
CA PRO A 44 -36.83 14.83 -4.98
C PRO A 44 -37.39 14.23 -3.68
N ASP A 45 -36.49 13.75 -2.81
CA ASP A 45 -36.86 13.25 -1.49
C ASP A 45 -37.07 14.38 -0.46
N CYS A 46 -36.47 15.55 -0.70
CA CYS A 46 -36.63 16.76 0.11
C CYS A 46 -37.07 17.92 -0.80
N GLU A 47 -37.94 18.79 -0.30
CA GLU A 47 -38.27 20.03 -1.01
C GLU A 47 -37.06 20.98 -1.04
N PHE A 48 -36.97 21.78 -2.09
CA PHE A 48 -35.94 22.81 -2.18
C PHE A 48 -36.14 23.81 -1.04
N ASN A 49 -35.06 24.08 -0.30
CA ASN A 49 -35.01 25.10 0.73
C ASN A 49 -33.87 26.06 0.43
N GLU A 50 -34.17 27.35 0.33
CA GLU A 50 -33.18 28.42 0.18
C GLU A 50 -32.58 28.72 1.57
N TRP A 51 -31.78 27.77 2.08
CA TRP A 51 -31.15 27.87 3.39
C TRP A 51 -30.09 28.98 3.40
N ASP A 52 -29.98 29.68 4.53
CA ASP A 52 -28.96 30.69 4.77
C ASP A 52 -28.51 30.60 6.24
N PHE A 53 -27.23 30.31 6.43
CA PHE A 53 -26.57 30.26 7.74
C PHE A 53 -25.46 31.32 7.86
N SER A 54 -25.41 32.29 6.94
CA SER A 54 -24.34 33.29 6.89
C SER A 54 -24.41 34.29 8.04
N GLY A 55 -23.24 34.76 8.47
CA GLY A 55 -23.11 35.73 9.55
C GLY A 55 -21.66 36.13 9.80
N THR A 56 -21.35 36.50 11.04
CA THR A 56 -19.96 36.58 11.52
C THR A 56 -19.40 35.18 11.77
N ASN A 57 -18.08 35.01 11.77
CA ASN A 57 -17.44 33.72 12.05
C ASN A 57 -17.90 33.11 13.39
N GLU A 58 -18.09 33.94 14.42
CA GLU A 58 -18.60 33.51 15.72
C GLU A 58 -20.04 33.01 15.66
N GLU A 59 -20.91 33.70 14.91
CA GLU A 59 -22.31 33.31 14.71
C GLU A 59 -22.42 32.03 13.89
N GLU A 60 -21.65 31.91 12.81
CA GLU A 60 -21.59 30.73 11.94
C GLU A 60 -21.10 29.51 12.72
N ALA A 61 -19.99 29.64 13.46
CA ALA A 61 -19.47 28.55 14.28
C ALA A 61 -20.48 28.12 15.35
N ALA A 62 -21.08 29.07 16.06
CA ALA A 62 -22.10 28.78 17.06
C ALA A 62 -23.32 28.07 16.44
N CYS A 63 -23.75 28.49 15.25
CA CYS A 63 -24.83 27.84 14.52
C CYS A 63 -24.49 26.37 14.20
N LEU A 64 -23.34 26.11 13.60
CA LEU A 64 -22.91 24.75 13.22
C LEU A 64 -22.73 23.82 14.43
N PHE A 65 -22.13 24.31 15.53
CA PHE A 65 -22.02 23.51 16.76
C PHE A 65 -23.37 23.26 17.42
N ASN A 66 -24.32 24.20 17.33
CA ASN A 66 -25.67 23.99 17.83
C ASN A 66 -26.42 22.92 17.02
N ILE A 67 -26.23 22.84 15.70
CA ILE A 67 -26.79 21.75 14.89
C ILE A 67 -26.29 20.39 15.38
N LEU A 68 -24.98 20.24 15.59
CA LEU A 68 -24.40 19.00 16.11
C LEU A 68 -24.92 18.66 17.52
N LYS A 69 -25.03 19.69 18.38
CA LYS A 69 -25.59 19.54 19.72
C LYS A 69 -27.05 19.09 19.69
N ASP A 70 -27.87 19.65 18.81
CA ASP A 70 -29.28 19.29 18.65
C ASP A 70 -29.43 17.86 18.10
N MET A 71 -28.44 17.38 17.33
CA MET A 71 -28.30 15.99 16.91
C MET A 71 -27.78 15.06 18.02
N GLY A 72 -27.49 15.56 19.22
CA GLY A 72 -26.94 14.80 20.34
C GLY A 72 -25.48 14.37 20.14
N LYS A 73 -24.73 15.08 19.30
CA LYS A 73 -23.32 14.80 19.01
C LYS A 73 -22.40 15.61 19.90
N GLU A 74 -21.40 14.93 20.48
CA GLU A 74 -20.32 15.57 21.19
C GLU A 74 -19.20 15.94 20.23
N VAL A 75 -18.60 17.11 20.44
CA VAL A 75 -17.58 17.66 19.54
C VAL A 75 -16.28 17.91 20.30
N TYR A 76 -15.20 17.32 19.80
CA TYR A 76 -13.86 17.43 20.35
C TYR A 76 -13.01 18.29 19.42
N THR A 77 -12.49 19.41 19.93
CA THR A 77 -11.69 20.35 19.14
C THR A 77 -10.31 20.48 19.74
N ALA A 78 -9.28 20.19 18.94
CA ALA A 78 -7.89 20.54 19.24
C ALA A 78 -7.50 21.77 18.40
N VAL A 79 -6.95 22.79 19.04
CA VAL A 79 -6.48 24.02 18.39
C VAL A 79 -4.96 24.08 18.44
N TYR A 80 -4.36 24.39 17.30
CA TYR A 80 -2.92 24.48 17.08
C TYR A 80 -2.63 25.86 16.49
N ASP A 81 -1.87 26.69 17.20
CA ASP A 81 -1.51 28.04 16.74
C ASP A 81 0.00 28.21 16.59
N ASP A 82 0.77 27.13 16.79
CA ASP A 82 2.23 27.07 16.98
C ASP A 82 3.02 27.55 15.76
N LEU A 83 2.45 27.46 14.55
CA LEU A 83 3.12 27.74 13.28
C LEU A 83 2.68 29.03 12.59
N GLY A 84 2.09 29.97 13.34
CA GLY A 84 1.79 31.33 12.87
C GLY A 84 0.43 31.49 12.16
N ALA A 85 -0.29 30.38 11.94
CA ALA A 85 -1.69 30.38 11.54
C ALA A 85 -2.48 29.44 12.47
N PRO A 86 -3.64 29.84 12.99
CA PRO A 86 -4.48 28.97 13.80
C PRO A 86 -5.09 27.87 12.92
N VAL A 87 -4.90 26.62 13.34
CA VAL A 87 -5.46 25.42 12.73
C VAL A 87 -6.25 24.68 13.80
N CYS A 88 -7.34 24.03 13.43
CA CYS A 88 -8.04 23.14 14.35
C CYS A 88 -8.22 21.74 13.74
N ARG A 89 -8.32 20.74 14.62
CA ARG A 89 -8.78 19.40 14.27
C ARG A 89 -10.03 19.13 15.09
N ILE A 90 -11.14 18.89 14.40
CA ILE A 90 -12.45 18.64 15.00
C ILE A 90 -12.78 17.15 14.80
N LEU A 91 -13.21 16.48 15.87
CA LEU A 91 -13.67 15.09 15.85
C LEU A 91 -15.09 15.03 16.43
N VAL A 92 -15.97 14.34 15.72
CA VAL A 92 -17.38 14.17 16.10
C VAL A 92 -17.74 12.69 16.00
N PRO A 93 -17.70 11.93 17.12
CA PRO A 93 -17.97 10.49 17.09
C PRO A 93 -19.35 10.12 16.52
N GLY A 94 -19.36 9.12 15.65
CA GLY A 94 -20.48 8.66 14.84
C GLY A 94 -20.97 9.68 13.80
N TYR A 95 -20.10 10.57 13.33
CA TYR A 95 -20.43 11.60 12.33
C TYR A 95 -19.24 11.99 11.44
N SER A 96 -18.02 12.13 11.99
CA SER A 96 -16.84 12.58 11.25
C SER A 96 -15.87 11.45 10.87
N GLU A 97 -16.21 10.19 11.15
CA GLU A 97 -15.39 9.03 10.78
C GLU A 97 -15.37 8.82 9.26
N VAL A 98 -14.17 8.60 8.72
CA VAL A 98 -13.97 8.16 7.34
C VAL A 98 -13.97 6.63 7.25
N TYR A 99 -13.36 5.99 8.25
CA TYR A 99 -13.14 4.54 8.35
C TYR A 99 -13.97 3.96 9.48
N GLN A 100 -14.28 2.67 9.41
CA GLN A 100 -15.06 2.01 10.43
C GLN A 100 -14.22 1.73 11.68
N VAL A 101 -14.87 1.54 12.83
CA VAL A 101 -14.16 1.26 14.09
C VAL A 101 -13.47 -0.09 14.03
N GLU A 102 -14.06 -1.02 13.27
CA GLU A 102 -13.53 -2.34 12.97
C GLU A 102 -12.15 -2.29 12.30
N ASP A 103 -11.86 -1.23 11.53
CA ASP A 103 -10.56 -1.05 10.87
C ASP A 103 -9.42 -0.86 11.88
N LEU A 104 -9.71 -0.45 13.12
CA LEU A 104 -8.71 -0.43 14.21
C LEU A 104 -8.16 -1.82 14.55
N ILE A 105 -8.91 -2.88 14.22
CA ILE A 105 -8.52 -4.27 14.45
C ILE A 105 -7.88 -4.84 13.18
N TRP A 106 -8.55 -4.66 12.03
CA TRP A 106 -8.20 -5.33 10.79
C TRP A 106 -7.14 -4.60 9.97
N ASP A 107 -7.18 -3.26 9.95
CA ASP A 107 -6.28 -2.39 9.18
C ASP A 107 -5.47 -1.45 10.10
N ASN A 108 -4.93 -2.03 11.18
CA ASN A 108 -4.13 -1.28 12.14
C ASN A 108 -2.71 -1.06 11.60
N THR A 109 -2.32 0.19 11.41
CA THR A 109 -0.96 0.56 10.99
C THR A 109 0.15 0.12 11.96
N ASN A 110 -0.18 -0.26 13.21
CA ASN A 110 0.79 -0.89 14.12
C ASN A 110 1.20 -2.30 13.71
N ARG A 111 0.49 -2.97 12.78
CA ARG A 111 0.91 -4.25 12.19
C ARG A 111 2.31 -4.16 11.58
N ALA A 112 2.72 -2.96 11.15
CA ALA A 112 4.07 -2.66 10.67
C ALA A 112 5.19 -3.08 11.67
N LEU A 113 4.91 -3.06 12.97
CA LEU A 113 5.90 -3.36 14.02
C LEU A 113 6.41 -4.80 13.96
N ASP A 114 5.59 -5.73 13.49
CA ASP A 114 5.94 -7.16 13.44
C ASP A 114 6.86 -7.53 12.26
N TYR A 115 7.03 -6.60 11.31
CA TYR A 115 7.74 -6.85 10.05
C TYR A 115 8.87 -5.87 9.77
N ARG A 116 8.79 -4.62 10.24
CA ARG A 116 9.71 -3.54 9.82
C ARG A 116 11.18 -3.88 10.04
N GLU A 117 11.53 -4.40 11.21
CA GLU A 117 12.93 -4.69 11.54
C GLU A 117 13.51 -5.78 10.64
N ASP A 118 12.77 -6.88 10.48
CA ASP A 118 13.21 -8.01 9.66
C ASP A 118 13.29 -7.62 8.17
N ILE A 119 12.28 -6.90 7.65
CA ILE A 119 12.26 -6.45 6.25
C ILE A 119 13.41 -5.47 5.97
N LEU A 120 13.66 -4.49 6.83
CA LEU A 120 14.78 -3.56 6.64
C LEU A 120 16.15 -4.24 6.77
N ASN A 121 16.24 -5.36 7.48
CA ASN A 121 17.48 -6.12 7.64
C ASN A 121 17.47 -7.44 6.85
N LEU A 122 16.64 -7.56 5.81
CA LEU A 122 16.39 -8.81 5.08
C LEU A 122 17.67 -9.57 4.69
N HIS A 123 18.69 -8.84 4.23
CA HIS A 123 19.98 -9.39 3.80
C HIS A 123 20.84 -9.95 4.94
N ALA A 124 20.60 -9.55 6.18
CA ALA A 124 21.32 -9.98 7.37
C ALA A 124 20.61 -11.11 8.12
N LEU A 125 19.39 -11.47 7.72
CA LEU A 125 18.62 -12.54 8.34
C LEU A 125 19.22 -13.91 8.02
N SER A 126 19.26 -14.78 9.03
CA SER A 126 19.51 -16.20 8.86
C SER A 126 18.33 -16.90 8.19
N ASP A 127 18.54 -18.11 7.68
CA ASP A 127 17.48 -18.90 7.04
C ASP A 127 16.33 -19.20 7.99
N GLU A 128 16.62 -19.42 9.28
CA GLU A 128 15.62 -19.61 10.33
C GLU A 128 14.76 -18.35 10.53
N GLN A 129 15.39 -17.17 10.53
CA GLN A 129 14.69 -15.89 10.65
C GLN A 129 13.85 -15.56 9.41
N LEU A 130 14.35 -15.92 8.22
CA LEU A 130 13.63 -15.76 6.97
C LEU A 130 12.41 -16.67 6.90
N ALA A 131 12.54 -17.93 7.31
CA ALA A 131 11.42 -18.86 7.41
C ALA A 131 10.36 -18.32 8.40
N ALA A 132 10.79 -17.81 9.56
CA ALA A 132 9.88 -17.21 10.53
C ALA A 132 9.21 -15.93 10.01
N LEU A 133 9.90 -15.12 9.19
CA LEU A 133 9.29 -13.96 8.54
C LEU A 133 8.24 -14.39 7.51
N ALA A 134 8.56 -15.37 6.67
CA ALA A 134 7.64 -15.91 5.67
C ALA A 134 6.38 -16.52 6.31
N GLU A 135 6.54 -17.31 7.37
CA GLU A 135 5.41 -17.88 8.13
C GLU A 135 4.51 -16.78 8.71
N ARG A 136 5.09 -15.73 9.32
CA ARG A 136 4.29 -14.60 9.81
C ARG A 136 3.56 -13.87 8.70
N LEU A 137 4.18 -13.68 7.54
CA LEU A 137 3.53 -13.06 6.38
C LEU A 137 2.40 -13.94 5.81
N GLU A 138 2.54 -15.26 5.88
CA GLU A 138 1.53 -16.22 5.40
C GLU A 138 0.33 -16.33 6.36
N ASP A 139 0.59 -16.40 7.67
CA ASP A 139 -0.45 -16.40 8.70
C ASP A 139 -1.14 -15.04 8.84
N SER A 140 -0.53 -14.00 8.28
CA SER A 140 -1.13 -12.67 8.25
C SER A 140 -2.27 -12.60 7.24
N GLN A 141 -3.37 -11.94 7.61
CA GLN A 141 -4.43 -11.55 6.66
C GLN A 141 -4.02 -10.29 5.86
N ILE A 142 -2.75 -10.17 5.46
CA ILE A 142 -2.28 -9.07 4.61
C ILE A 142 -2.51 -9.49 3.16
N ASP A 143 -3.06 -8.57 2.37
CA ASP A 143 -3.19 -8.80 0.93
C ASP A 143 -1.79 -8.90 0.30
N ASP A 144 -1.57 -9.97 -0.47
CA ASP A 144 -0.34 -10.26 -1.20
C ASP A 144 0.05 -9.13 -2.17
N TYR A 145 -0.91 -8.31 -2.62
CA TYR A 145 -0.67 -7.14 -3.48
C TYR A 145 -0.37 -5.86 -2.69
N THR A 146 -0.35 -5.90 -1.36
CA THR A 146 0.03 -4.76 -0.53
C THR A 146 1.49 -4.40 -0.77
N ASP A 147 1.76 -3.12 -1.01
CA ASP A 147 3.12 -2.62 -1.11
C ASP A 147 3.84 -2.69 0.25
N ILE A 148 5.09 -3.16 0.24
CA ILE A 148 5.94 -3.23 1.43
C ILE A 148 6.13 -1.85 2.05
N ILE A 149 6.25 -0.79 1.23
CA ILE A 149 6.42 0.59 1.71
C ILE A 149 5.25 1.02 2.62
N THR A 150 4.03 0.62 2.24
CA THR A 150 2.79 0.88 2.98
C THR A 150 2.75 0.02 4.25
N LEU A 151 3.08 -1.27 4.12
CA LEU A 151 3.08 -2.20 5.25
C LEU A 151 4.03 -1.76 6.37
N ILE A 152 5.26 -1.35 6.05
CA ILE A 152 6.25 -0.99 7.08
C ILE A 152 6.31 0.51 7.38
N GLY A 153 5.62 1.34 6.60
CA GLY A 153 5.61 2.80 6.76
C GLY A 153 6.96 3.47 6.51
N ILE A 154 7.74 2.95 5.56
CA ILE A 154 9.05 3.48 5.16
C ILE A 154 9.00 3.86 3.68
N GLU A 155 9.53 5.03 3.36
CA GLU A 155 9.41 5.62 2.02
C GLU A 155 10.64 5.30 1.18
N PHE A 156 10.41 4.63 0.06
CA PHE A 156 11.41 4.34 -0.96
C PHE A 156 11.12 5.13 -2.24
N ASP A 157 12.12 5.21 -3.12
CA ASP A 157 11.92 5.77 -4.46
C ASP A 157 11.04 4.81 -5.28
N GLU A 158 9.95 5.34 -5.83
CA GLU A 158 8.93 4.61 -6.59
C GLU A 158 9.46 3.96 -7.89
N ASN A 159 10.66 4.35 -8.33
CA ASN A 159 11.34 3.75 -9.48
C ASN A 159 12.31 2.62 -9.08
N THR A 160 12.45 2.33 -7.79
CA THR A 160 13.31 1.24 -7.30
C THR A 160 12.51 -0.03 -7.03
N VAL A 161 13.17 -1.18 -7.02
CA VAL A 161 12.54 -2.47 -6.68
C VAL A 161 11.89 -2.39 -5.30
N TRP A 162 12.56 -1.78 -4.31
CA TRP A 162 11.98 -1.54 -2.99
C TRP A 162 10.68 -0.71 -3.03
N GLY A 163 10.62 0.32 -3.88
CA GLY A 163 9.43 1.17 -4.02
C GLY A 163 8.24 0.49 -4.71
N GLN A 164 8.48 -0.63 -5.38
CA GLN A 164 7.47 -1.41 -6.11
C GLN A 164 7.35 -2.84 -5.55
N LEU A 165 7.91 -3.11 -4.37
CA LEU A 165 7.96 -4.44 -3.77
C LEU A 165 6.62 -4.73 -3.10
N THR A 166 5.98 -5.83 -3.46
CA THR A 166 4.74 -6.29 -2.82
C THR A 166 5.02 -7.40 -1.80
N VAL A 167 4.03 -7.72 -0.97
CA VAL A 167 4.09 -8.85 -0.03
C VAL A 167 4.31 -10.18 -0.77
N LEU A 168 3.62 -10.40 -1.88
CA LEU A 168 3.79 -11.59 -2.73
C LEU A 168 5.24 -11.76 -3.19
N GLU A 169 5.81 -10.68 -3.70
CA GLU A 169 7.18 -10.70 -4.22
C GLU A 169 8.21 -10.88 -3.11
N LEU A 170 7.99 -10.27 -1.93
CA LEU A 170 8.84 -10.52 -0.78
C LEU A 170 8.81 -12.00 -0.37
N LYS A 171 7.62 -12.62 -0.29
CA LYS A 171 7.49 -14.06 0.01
C LYS A 171 8.23 -14.90 -1.05
N LEU A 172 8.06 -14.59 -2.33
CA LEU A 172 8.78 -15.23 -3.44
C LEU A 172 10.30 -15.15 -3.28
N LEU A 173 10.84 -13.96 -3.01
CA LEU A 173 12.27 -13.75 -2.82
C LEU A 173 12.80 -14.51 -1.59
N ILE A 174 12.00 -14.60 -0.52
CA ILE A 174 12.34 -15.42 0.66
C ILE A 174 12.35 -16.91 0.28
N ASN A 175 11.36 -17.41 -0.45
CA ASN A 175 11.31 -18.81 -0.88
C ASN A 175 12.52 -19.16 -1.77
N LEU A 176 12.89 -18.30 -2.72
CA LEU A 176 14.13 -18.45 -3.51
C LEU A 176 15.38 -18.50 -2.62
N ALA A 177 15.47 -17.58 -1.66
CA ALA A 177 16.57 -17.50 -0.71
C ALA A 177 16.68 -18.71 0.24
N LEU A 178 15.58 -19.43 0.47
CA LEU A 178 15.50 -20.67 1.25
C LEU A 178 15.53 -21.93 0.37
N GLN A 179 15.63 -21.79 -0.95
CA GLN A 179 15.54 -22.88 -1.94
C GLN A 179 14.24 -23.69 -1.82
N GLN A 180 13.15 -23.06 -1.41
CA GLN A 180 11.79 -23.61 -1.40
C GLN A 180 11.21 -23.45 -2.80
N HIS A 181 11.63 -24.33 -3.72
CA HIS A 181 11.42 -24.17 -5.16
C HIS A 181 9.96 -24.33 -5.59
N GLU A 182 9.19 -25.20 -4.94
CA GLU A 182 7.76 -25.40 -5.24
C GLU A 182 6.95 -24.12 -4.93
N GLU A 183 7.12 -23.58 -3.73
CA GLU A 183 6.45 -22.35 -3.29
C GLU A 183 6.94 -21.13 -4.09
N ALA A 184 8.23 -21.09 -4.43
CA ALA A 184 8.78 -20.05 -5.29
C ALA A 184 8.15 -20.07 -6.70
N LEU A 185 7.89 -21.25 -7.27
CA LEU A 185 7.29 -21.36 -8.60
C LEU A 185 5.83 -20.85 -8.57
N GLU A 186 5.03 -21.32 -7.60
CA GLU A 186 3.63 -20.89 -7.45
C GLU A 186 3.51 -19.36 -7.29
N ARG A 187 4.40 -18.76 -6.51
CA ARG A 187 4.40 -17.31 -6.30
C ARG A 187 4.91 -16.55 -7.51
N ALA A 188 5.90 -17.08 -8.24
CA ALA A 188 6.38 -16.48 -9.49
C ALA A 188 5.27 -16.46 -10.56
N GLU A 189 4.54 -17.56 -10.71
CA GLU A 189 3.38 -17.63 -11.60
C GLU A 189 2.28 -16.63 -11.19
N SER A 190 1.96 -16.57 -9.90
CA SER A 190 0.98 -15.63 -9.35
C SER A 190 1.41 -14.17 -9.55
N PHE A 191 2.70 -13.87 -9.38
CA PHE A 191 3.26 -12.53 -9.59
C PHE A 191 3.15 -12.09 -11.05
N MET A 192 3.33 -13.00 -12.01
CA MET A 192 3.21 -12.70 -13.44
C MET A 192 1.78 -12.44 -13.91
N GLN A 193 0.76 -12.94 -13.19
CA GLN A 193 -0.64 -12.66 -13.53
C GLN A 193 -1.03 -11.20 -13.32
N PHE A 194 -0.26 -10.46 -12.50
CA PHE A 194 -0.48 -9.04 -12.23
C PHE A 194 0.43 -8.17 -13.12
N ASN A 195 -0.18 -7.35 -13.98
CA ASN A 195 0.45 -6.86 -15.21
C ASN A 195 1.08 -5.44 -15.12
N ASP A 196 1.29 -4.90 -13.91
CA ASP A 196 1.84 -3.53 -13.71
C ASP A 196 3.35 -3.50 -13.44
N ASN A 197 4.07 -4.57 -13.80
CA ASN A 197 5.52 -4.64 -13.64
C ASN A 197 6.29 -4.05 -14.84
N THR A 198 7.50 -3.55 -14.59
CA THR A 198 8.41 -3.16 -15.67
C THR A 198 8.77 -4.37 -16.53
N VAL A 199 9.08 -4.13 -17.81
CA VAL A 199 9.45 -5.20 -18.76
C VAL A 199 10.63 -6.01 -18.25
N GLU A 200 11.65 -5.36 -17.69
CA GLU A 200 12.84 -6.03 -17.15
C GLU A 200 12.49 -6.96 -15.98
N ARG A 201 11.60 -6.52 -15.09
CA ARG A 201 11.16 -7.31 -13.93
C ARG A 201 10.29 -8.49 -14.35
N GLY A 202 9.42 -8.28 -15.34
CA GLY A 202 8.63 -9.36 -15.95
C GLY A 202 9.51 -10.42 -16.62
N LEU A 203 10.52 -10.02 -17.38
CA LEU A 203 11.48 -10.95 -18.01
C LEU A 203 12.28 -11.75 -16.98
N PHE A 204 12.67 -11.12 -15.86
CA PHE A 204 13.34 -11.82 -14.77
C PHE A 204 12.47 -12.93 -14.19
N TYR A 205 11.22 -12.65 -13.80
CA TYR A 205 10.36 -13.67 -13.19
C TYR A 205 9.85 -14.73 -14.19
N GLN A 206 9.73 -14.39 -15.48
CA GLN A 206 9.52 -15.40 -16.53
C GLN A 206 10.70 -16.38 -16.61
N ALA A 207 11.92 -15.86 -16.55
CA ALA A 207 13.12 -16.71 -16.54
C ALA A 207 13.25 -17.52 -15.25
N VAL A 208 12.91 -16.95 -14.08
CA VAL A 208 12.84 -17.67 -12.80
C VAL A 208 11.87 -18.84 -12.89
N SER A 209 10.66 -18.62 -13.39
CA SER A 209 9.65 -19.67 -13.52
C SER A 209 10.14 -20.80 -14.40
N ALA A 210 10.70 -20.50 -15.58
CA ALA A 210 11.25 -21.51 -16.48
C ALA A 210 12.41 -22.31 -15.85
N VAL A 211 13.29 -21.65 -15.08
CA VAL A 211 14.39 -22.36 -14.40
C VAL A 211 13.88 -23.21 -13.24
N LEU A 212 12.87 -22.76 -12.49
CA LEU A 212 12.25 -23.53 -11.42
C LEU A 212 11.51 -24.76 -11.97
N GLU A 213 10.73 -24.61 -13.05
CA GLU A 213 10.08 -25.73 -13.75
C GLU A 213 11.11 -26.80 -14.15
N ILE A 214 12.22 -26.40 -14.76
CA ILE A 214 13.31 -27.32 -15.13
C ILE A 214 13.98 -27.95 -13.91
N THR A 215 14.09 -27.22 -12.80
CA THR A 215 14.77 -27.69 -11.58
C THR A 215 13.92 -28.68 -10.79
N LEU A 216 12.59 -28.53 -10.84
CA LEU A 216 11.62 -29.40 -10.18
C LEU A 216 11.27 -30.66 -10.98
N ASP A 217 11.58 -30.69 -12.29
CA ASP A 217 11.32 -31.84 -13.15
C ASP A 217 12.51 -32.82 -13.17
N ASP A 218 12.29 -34.04 -12.67
CA ASP A 218 13.28 -35.11 -12.61
C ASP A 218 13.82 -35.56 -13.99
N GLU A 219 13.11 -35.26 -15.09
CA GLU A 219 13.51 -35.63 -16.45
C GLU A 219 14.34 -34.54 -17.15
N LEU A 220 14.39 -33.32 -16.60
CA LEU A 220 15.03 -32.17 -17.24
C LEU A 220 16.39 -31.85 -16.62
N GLN A 221 17.28 -31.26 -17.42
CA GLN A 221 18.56 -30.75 -16.95
C GLN A 221 18.75 -29.32 -17.41
N LEU A 222 18.94 -28.38 -16.46
CA LEU A 222 19.12 -26.96 -16.75
C LEU A 222 20.22 -26.69 -17.79
N GLY A 223 21.31 -27.47 -17.76
CA GLY A 223 22.41 -27.34 -18.72
C GLY A 223 22.00 -27.51 -20.19
N ASP A 224 20.97 -28.30 -20.47
CA ASP A 224 20.48 -28.55 -21.83
C ASP A 224 19.71 -27.36 -22.40
N TYR A 225 19.11 -26.54 -21.52
CA TYR A 225 18.28 -25.39 -21.88
C TYR A 225 19.02 -24.06 -21.77
N LEU A 226 20.09 -24.01 -20.96
CA LEU A 226 20.77 -22.77 -20.57
C LEU A 226 21.18 -21.90 -21.77
N VAL A 227 21.72 -22.51 -22.84
CA VAL A 227 22.15 -21.78 -24.05
C VAL A 227 20.99 -21.05 -24.73
N ASN A 228 19.80 -21.65 -24.77
CA ASN A 228 18.63 -21.03 -25.40
C ASN A 228 17.97 -20.03 -24.45
N LEU A 229 17.94 -20.30 -23.16
CA LEU A 229 17.45 -19.37 -22.14
C LEU A 229 18.31 -18.08 -22.13
N GLN A 230 19.64 -18.20 -22.22
CA GLN A 230 20.56 -17.07 -22.35
C GLN A 230 20.31 -16.25 -23.63
N ARG A 231 20.00 -16.90 -24.75
CA ARG A 231 19.64 -16.19 -26.00
C ARG A 231 18.30 -15.46 -25.88
N MET A 232 17.37 -15.98 -25.09
CA MET A 232 16.03 -15.43 -24.94
C MET A 232 15.98 -14.28 -23.93
N PHE A 233 16.62 -14.44 -22.78
CA PHE A 233 16.55 -13.51 -21.65
C PHE A 233 17.81 -12.66 -21.45
N GLY A 234 18.90 -13.00 -22.15
CA GLY A 234 20.21 -12.36 -22.01
C GLY A 234 21.06 -13.01 -20.92
N ASP A 235 22.38 -12.96 -21.11
CA ASP A 235 23.36 -13.58 -20.21
C ASP A 235 23.26 -13.03 -18.78
N GLN A 236 23.18 -11.71 -18.64
CA GLN A 236 23.13 -11.04 -17.34
C GLN A 236 21.87 -11.43 -16.53
N THR A 237 20.71 -11.52 -17.18
CA THR A 237 19.46 -11.94 -16.54
C THR A 237 19.56 -13.39 -16.10
N MET A 238 20.06 -14.27 -16.97
CA MET A 238 20.18 -15.70 -16.65
C MET A 238 21.19 -15.96 -15.54
N ASP A 239 22.29 -15.22 -15.46
CA ASP A 239 23.24 -15.32 -14.35
C ASP A 239 22.56 -14.97 -13.01
N ALA A 240 21.74 -13.92 -12.99
CA ALA A 240 20.97 -13.54 -11.80
C ALA A 240 19.91 -14.57 -11.44
N VAL A 241 19.18 -15.10 -12.43
CA VAL A 241 18.13 -16.11 -12.25
C VAL A 241 18.71 -17.41 -11.70
N VAL A 242 19.72 -17.97 -12.37
CA VAL A 242 20.40 -19.20 -11.94
C VAL A 242 21.07 -19.00 -10.58
N GLY A 243 21.63 -17.82 -10.35
CA GLY A 243 22.15 -17.43 -9.04
C GLY A 243 21.07 -17.44 -7.95
N SER A 244 19.87 -16.93 -8.26
CA SER A 244 18.75 -16.84 -7.31
C SER A 244 18.14 -18.20 -6.99
N VAL A 245 17.88 -19.03 -8.01
CA VAL A 245 17.32 -20.39 -7.81
C VAL A 245 18.28 -21.29 -7.02
N ASN A 246 19.59 -21.15 -7.24
CA ASN A 246 20.61 -21.87 -6.48
C ASN A 246 20.93 -21.24 -5.11
N GLY A 247 20.27 -20.15 -4.72
CA GLY A 247 20.52 -19.44 -3.45
C GLY A 247 21.85 -18.68 -3.34
N ASN A 248 22.62 -18.57 -4.43
CA ASN A 248 23.88 -17.81 -4.48
C ASN A 248 23.67 -16.29 -4.52
N VAL A 249 22.57 -15.87 -5.15
CA VAL A 249 22.15 -14.46 -5.23
C VAL A 249 20.84 -14.34 -4.46
N ARG A 250 20.87 -13.72 -3.29
CA ARG A 250 19.67 -13.50 -2.48
C ARG A 250 19.08 -12.13 -2.81
N PHE A 251 17.75 -12.05 -2.84
CA PHE A 251 17.01 -10.78 -2.92
C PHE A 251 17.41 -9.90 -4.13
N TYR A 252 17.50 -10.51 -5.32
CA TYR A 252 17.92 -9.80 -6.54
C TYR A 252 17.13 -8.50 -6.76
N GLY A 253 17.85 -7.41 -7.01
CA GLY A 253 17.27 -6.07 -7.20
C GLY A 253 17.05 -5.26 -5.91
N LEU A 254 17.03 -5.89 -4.74
CA LEU A 254 16.95 -5.19 -3.45
C LEU A 254 18.35 -4.80 -2.96
N THR A 255 18.55 -3.53 -2.65
CA THR A 255 19.78 -3.08 -2.00
C THR A 255 19.69 -3.33 -0.49
N PRO A 256 20.80 -3.67 0.20
CA PRO A 256 20.80 -3.75 1.65
C PRO A 256 20.37 -2.43 2.31
N THR A 257 19.58 -2.55 3.37
CA THR A 257 19.10 -1.43 4.20
C THR A 257 19.35 -1.74 5.68
N ASN A 258 18.93 -0.84 6.57
CA ASN A 258 19.00 -1.03 8.01
C ASN A 258 17.98 -0.14 8.75
N MET A 259 17.90 -0.32 10.07
CA MET A 259 17.04 0.47 10.94
C MET A 259 17.48 1.94 11.08
N GLN A 260 18.68 2.31 10.64
CA GLN A 260 19.14 3.69 10.57
C GLN A 260 18.65 4.40 9.29
N LEU A 261 17.99 3.67 8.39
CA LEU A 261 17.41 4.16 7.13
C LEU A 261 18.49 4.76 6.20
N GLU A 262 19.72 4.25 6.30
CA GLU A 262 20.84 4.68 5.46
C GLU A 262 20.54 4.37 3.99
N GLY A 263 20.80 5.34 3.11
CA GLY A 263 20.47 5.24 1.68
C GLY A 263 19.01 5.53 1.34
N LEU A 264 18.12 5.70 2.32
CA LEU A 264 16.70 6.00 2.09
C LEU A 264 16.43 7.52 2.07
N GLU A 265 17.02 8.21 1.09
CA GLU A 265 17.02 9.68 1.00
C GLU A 265 15.61 10.31 0.99
N LYS A 266 14.64 9.64 0.38
CA LYS A 266 13.24 10.10 0.37
C LYS A 266 12.66 10.13 1.79
N HIS A 267 12.82 9.04 2.55
CA HIS A 267 12.35 8.98 3.93
C HIS A 267 13.14 9.90 4.88
N LEU A 268 14.47 10.01 4.69
CA LEU A 268 15.29 10.91 5.49
C LEU A 268 14.87 12.38 5.32
N ARG A 269 14.49 12.81 4.12
CA ARG A 269 13.93 14.16 3.87
C ARG A 269 12.61 14.41 4.61
N LEU A 270 11.78 13.37 4.76
CA LEU A 270 10.56 13.47 5.58
C LEU A 270 10.91 13.65 7.06
N ILE A 271 11.87 12.88 7.57
CA ILE A 271 12.36 13.03 8.95
C ILE A 271 12.94 14.43 9.19
N GLU A 272 13.71 14.97 8.25
CA GLU A 272 14.24 16.34 8.35
C GLU A 272 13.13 17.38 8.40
N SER A 273 12.11 17.23 7.57
CA SER A 273 10.94 18.11 7.56
C SER A 273 10.17 18.03 8.89
N TYR A 274 10.02 16.82 9.44
CA TYR A 274 9.40 16.61 10.73
C TYR A 274 10.21 17.20 11.90
N LYS A 275 11.54 17.10 11.85
CA LYS A 275 12.45 17.72 12.84
C LYS A 275 12.32 19.25 12.86
N LYS A 276 12.11 19.90 11.71
CA LYS A 276 11.86 21.35 11.65
C LYS A 276 10.59 21.74 12.40
N LEU A 277 9.52 20.95 12.27
CA LEU A 277 8.26 21.18 13.00
C LEU A 277 8.46 21.03 14.52
N HIS A 278 9.19 20.00 14.95
CA HIS A 278 9.54 19.82 16.37
C HIS A 278 10.38 20.97 16.94
N ALA A 279 11.38 21.43 16.19
CA ALA A 279 12.19 22.57 16.60
C ALA A 279 11.35 23.86 16.74
N ALA A 280 10.43 24.10 15.80
CA ALA A 280 9.52 25.25 15.86
C ALA A 280 8.59 25.20 17.08
N ARG A 281 8.03 24.02 17.40
CA ARG A 281 7.21 23.79 18.60
C ARG A 281 8.00 24.00 19.89
N ALA A 282 9.20 23.43 19.97
CA ALA A 282 10.06 23.55 21.14
C ALA A 282 10.52 25.00 21.40
N ALA A 283 10.71 25.81 20.36
CA ALA A 283 11.06 27.22 20.51
C ALA A 283 9.93 28.09 21.06
N ARG A 284 8.68 27.61 21.03
CA ARG A 284 7.48 28.33 21.47
C ARG A 284 6.95 27.83 22.83
N ALA A 285 7.35 26.63 23.26
CA ALA A 285 7.05 26.05 24.58
C ALA A 285 7.93 26.67 25.67
#